data_AF-A0A9P4QLQ2-F1
#
_entry.id   AF-A0A9P4QLQ2-F1
#
_cell.length_a   1.000
_cell.length_b   1.000
_cell.length_c   1.000
_cell.angle_alpha   90.00
_cell.angle_beta   90.00
_cell.angle_gamma   90.00
#
_symmetry.space_group_name_H-M   'P 1'
#
loop_
_entity.id
_entity.type
_entity.pdbx_description
1 polymer ?
#
loop_
_entity_poly.entity_id
_entity_poly.type
_entity_poly.pdbx_seq_one_letter_code
_entity_poly.pdbx_strand_id
1 'polypeptide(L)'
;MHFSQVTLLAFSACLSASVATPTGFSSLRPFTRRGTPNAHAKLLKRGEPETGDDLPDSDDHPNQLDKVETAFNDALELTSYALTKIDGDTDIFPHYFDDGDRAEIKRIFETINKNDAGEADKGSDYLSKILVQTTDRDGKCDSSTLAYSGDYNTDKPFIVLCPNAFKKKAVTALKGKESEDSDALDFYMACSIDGGQIGDHVSWTMNSLGMTLLHEYMHMDGMIKASFGSIVDDPNGNPGYGPVNVYDKIPKDQARINADSYAYYASHVLWSVLCQQDFQAPRAGEDDNDPDCGGNACKP
;
A
#
# COMPACT_ATOMS: atom_id res chain seq x y z
N MET A 1 12.94 61.38 41.96
CA MET A 1 13.29 61.27 43.39
C MET A 1 12.24 60.38 44.05
N HIS A 2 12.70 59.34 44.78
CA HIS A 2 11.96 58.56 45.80
C HIS A 2 10.79 57.68 45.30
N PHE A 3 10.51 56.47 45.80
CA PHE A 3 11.18 55.53 46.70
C PHE A 3 10.56 54.14 46.42
N SER A 4 11.37 53.09 46.53
CA SER A 4 10.99 51.67 46.58
C SER A 4 10.08 51.36 47.77
N GLN A 5 9.13 50.40 47.67
CA GLN A 5 8.90 49.41 48.73
C GLN A 5 8.27 48.10 48.19
N VAL A 6 8.93 47.02 48.62
CA VAL A 6 8.56 45.61 48.56
C VAL A 6 7.46 45.32 49.57
N THR A 7 6.54 44.39 49.27
CA THR A 7 5.80 43.69 50.32
C THR A 7 5.69 42.20 49.98
N LEU A 8 6.44 41.42 50.77
CA LEU A 8 6.34 39.98 50.95
C LEU A 8 5.19 39.71 51.93
N LEU A 9 4.33 38.75 51.65
CA LEU A 9 3.52 38.08 52.68
C LEU A 9 3.46 36.58 52.38
N ALA A 10 4.12 35.83 53.27
CA ALA A 10 4.02 34.38 53.41
C ALA A 10 2.93 34.02 54.45
N PHE A 11 2.78 32.72 54.72
CA PHE A 11 1.82 31.99 55.59
C PHE A 11 0.62 31.41 54.83
N SER A 12 0.22 30.15 54.99
CA SER A 12 0.68 29.05 55.85
C SER A 12 0.14 27.73 55.30
N ALA A 13 0.94 26.67 55.40
CA ALA A 13 0.50 25.30 55.19
C ALA A 13 -0.37 24.80 56.35
N CYS A 14 -1.34 23.94 56.06
CA CYS A 14 -1.80 22.89 56.97
C CYS A 14 -1.95 21.59 56.19
N LEU A 15 -1.08 20.65 56.54
CA LEU A 15 -1.15 19.23 56.24
C LEU A 15 -2.40 18.62 56.87
N SER A 16 -3.00 17.66 56.18
CA SER A 16 -3.74 16.58 56.82
C SER A 16 -3.26 15.28 56.20
N ALA A 17 -2.40 14.61 56.97
CA ALA A 17 -1.94 13.27 56.71
C ALA A 17 -3.05 12.28 57.08
N SER A 18 -3.32 11.35 56.17
CA SER A 18 -3.83 10.03 56.56
C SER A 18 -2.78 9.01 56.16
N VAL A 19 -2.08 8.51 57.16
CA VAL A 19 -1.17 7.37 57.06
C VAL A 19 -2.02 6.12 57.23
N ALA A 20 -2.02 5.25 56.23
CA ALA A 20 -2.28 3.83 56.39
C ALA A 20 -1.15 3.06 55.71
N THR A 21 -0.44 2.30 56.52
CA THR A 21 0.76 1.49 56.26
C THR A 21 0.45 0.15 55.56
N PRO A 22 1.48 -0.59 55.11
CA PRO A 22 1.48 -1.35 53.86
C PRO A 22 1.16 -2.84 54.03
N THR A 23 0.63 -3.44 52.98
CA THR A 23 0.78 -4.87 52.70
C THR A 23 1.04 -5.03 51.21
N GLY A 24 2.26 -5.47 50.88
CA GLY A 24 2.69 -5.73 49.52
C GLY A 24 1.89 -6.85 48.87
N PHE A 25 1.74 -6.74 47.55
CA PHE A 25 2.01 -7.82 46.61
C PHE A 25 2.28 -7.12 45.28
N SER A 26 3.45 -7.42 44.70
CA SER A 26 3.82 -7.03 43.34
C SER A 26 2.76 -7.54 42.37
N SER A 27 1.92 -6.65 41.86
CA SER A 27 1.09 -6.91 40.69
C SER A 27 1.58 -5.97 39.60
N LEU A 28 2.42 -6.53 38.73
CA LEU A 28 2.70 -6.00 37.40
C LEU A 28 1.35 -5.67 36.77
N ARG A 29 1.02 -4.38 36.69
CA ARG A 29 -0.05 -3.93 35.80
C ARG A 29 0.41 -4.29 34.39
N PRO A 30 -0.33 -5.12 33.64
CA PRO A 30 0.00 -5.31 32.25
C PRO A 30 -0.11 -3.94 31.59
N PHE A 31 0.93 -3.56 30.85
CA PHE A 31 0.83 -2.52 29.85
C PHE A 31 -0.39 -2.86 29.00
N THR A 32 -1.50 -2.14 29.22
CA THR A 32 -2.56 -2.06 28.24
C THR A 32 -1.93 -1.39 27.03
N ARG A 33 -1.52 -2.21 26.04
CA ARG A 33 -1.21 -1.79 24.68
C ARG A 33 -2.22 -0.71 24.32
N ARG A 34 -1.74 0.51 24.03
CA ARG A 34 -2.53 1.49 23.27
C ARG A 34 -3.13 0.72 22.11
N GLY A 35 -4.45 0.82 21.99
CA GLY A 35 -5.23 0.01 21.06
C GLY A 35 -4.54 -0.05 19.71
N THR A 36 -4.26 -1.28 19.28
CA THR A 36 -4.10 -1.61 17.88
C THR A 36 -5.22 -0.87 17.13
N PRO A 37 -4.89 -0.02 16.14
CA PRO A 37 -5.90 0.63 15.34
C PRO A 37 -6.84 -0.47 14.84
N ASN A 38 -8.12 -0.32 15.16
CA ASN A 38 -9.17 -1.20 14.71
C ASN A 38 -9.41 -0.88 13.21
N ALA A 39 -8.40 -1.13 12.38
CA ALA A 39 -8.40 -0.87 10.94
C ALA A 39 -9.14 -1.95 10.15
N HIS A 40 -9.62 -2.99 10.83
CA HIS A 40 -10.42 -4.05 10.25
C HIS A 40 -11.89 -3.64 10.17
N ALA A 41 -12.19 -2.59 9.39
CA ALA A 41 -13.49 -2.53 8.76
C ALA A 41 -13.62 -3.81 7.92
N LYS A 42 -14.68 -4.61 8.15
CA LYS A 42 -15.01 -5.73 7.27
C LYS A 42 -15.19 -5.19 5.85
N LEU A 43 -14.14 -5.24 5.05
CA LEU A 43 -14.20 -4.96 3.64
C LEU A 43 -15.02 -6.11 3.03
N LEU A 44 -16.16 -5.75 2.44
CA LEU A 44 -16.97 -6.69 1.67
C LEU A 44 -16.09 -7.28 0.56
N LYS A 45 -16.25 -8.57 0.23
CA LYS A 45 -15.60 -9.20 -0.93
C LYS A 45 -15.97 -8.39 -2.19
N ARG A 46 -14.99 -7.78 -2.87
CA ARG A 46 -15.18 -6.87 -4.01
C ARG A 46 -14.60 -7.50 -5.27
N GLY A 47 -15.47 -7.95 -6.18
CA GLY A 47 -15.09 -8.59 -7.45
C GLY A 47 -14.39 -9.94 -7.25
N GLU A 48 -14.90 -11.02 -7.84
CA GLU A 48 -14.13 -12.26 -7.90
C GLU A 48 -13.26 -12.22 -9.15
N PRO A 49 -11.93 -12.29 -9.01
CA PRO A 49 -11.06 -12.38 -10.17
C PRO A 49 -11.27 -13.69 -10.91
N GLU A 50 -11.09 -13.67 -12.23
CA GLU A 50 -11.05 -14.90 -13.02
C GLU A 50 -9.67 -15.55 -12.79
N THR A 51 -9.57 -16.49 -11.86
CA THR A 51 -8.27 -17.10 -11.47
C THR A 51 -7.91 -18.39 -12.20
N GLY A 52 -8.74 -18.79 -13.16
CA GLY A 52 -8.57 -20.03 -13.94
C GLY A 52 -8.45 -21.30 -13.08
N ASP A 53 -7.85 -22.34 -13.65
CA ASP A 53 -7.59 -23.63 -12.99
C ASP A 53 -6.26 -23.66 -12.20
N ASP A 54 -5.44 -22.61 -12.35
CA ASP A 54 -4.06 -22.54 -11.82
C ASP A 54 -4.01 -22.25 -10.31
N LEU A 55 -5.07 -21.66 -9.77
CA LEU A 55 -5.18 -21.26 -8.37
C LEU A 55 -6.33 -22.03 -7.70
N PRO A 56 -6.15 -23.33 -7.42
CA PRO A 56 -7.19 -24.14 -6.81
C PRO A 56 -7.45 -23.70 -5.37
N ASP A 57 -8.73 -23.74 -4.98
CA ASP A 57 -9.11 -23.58 -3.57
C ASP A 57 -8.62 -24.79 -2.76
N SER A 58 -8.10 -24.55 -1.55
CA SER A 58 -7.60 -25.58 -0.65
C SER A 58 -8.02 -25.29 0.79
N ASP A 59 -8.24 -26.34 1.57
CA ASP A 59 -8.62 -26.22 2.99
C ASP A 59 -7.50 -25.63 3.87
N ASP A 60 -6.25 -25.70 3.42
CA ASP A 60 -5.12 -25.06 4.07
C ASP A 60 -5.14 -23.55 3.77
N HIS A 61 -5.12 -22.73 4.82
CA HIS A 61 -5.15 -21.27 4.72
C HIS A 61 -4.01 -20.63 5.54
N PRO A 62 -3.40 -19.54 5.06
CA PRO A 62 -3.68 -18.89 3.78
C PRO A 62 -3.03 -19.63 2.59
N ASN A 63 -3.80 -19.83 1.52
CA ASN A 63 -3.31 -20.40 0.26
C ASN A 63 -3.04 -19.30 -0.79
N GLN A 64 -2.60 -19.71 -2.00
CA GLN A 64 -2.32 -18.75 -3.07
C GLN A 64 -3.59 -18.04 -3.57
N LEU A 65 -4.72 -18.73 -3.64
CA LEU A 65 -6.00 -18.14 -4.02
C LEU A 65 -6.42 -17.05 -3.02
N ASP A 66 -6.34 -17.32 -1.71
CA ASP A 66 -6.65 -16.33 -0.67
C ASP A 66 -5.76 -15.09 -0.81
N LYS A 67 -4.46 -15.28 -1.09
CA LYS A 67 -3.51 -14.17 -1.31
C LYS A 67 -3.91 -13.35 -2.52
N VAL A 68 -4.31 -13.99 -3.62
CA VAL A 68 -4.75 -13.30 -4.84
C VAL A 68 -6.05 -12.55 -4.57
N GLU A 69 -7.09 -13.19 -4.04
CA GLU A 69 -8.35 -12.52 -3.70
C GLU A 69 -8.14 -11.34 -2.73
N THR A 70 -7.25 -11.49 -1.75
CA THR A 70 -6.89 -10.40 -0.84
C THR A 70 -6.17 -9.28 -1.58
N ALA A 71 -5.24 -9.61 -2.49
CA ALA A 71 -4.52 -8.63 -3.29
C ALA A 71 -5.44 -7.80 -4.20
N PHE A 72 -6.50 -8.40 -4.76
CA PHE A 72 -7.54 -7.64 -5.48
C PHE A 72 -8.18 -6.58 -4.59
N ASN A 73 -8.56 -6.95 -3.36
CA ASN A 73 -9.11 -5.99 -2.40
C ASN A 73 -8.07 -4.95 -1.97
N ASP A 74 -6.82 -5.34 -1.78
CA ASP A 74 -5.71 -4.44 -1.44
C ASP A 74 -5.47 -3.40 -2.55
N ALA A 75 -5.52 -3.81 -3.83
CA ALA A 75 -5.41 -2.90 -4.97
C ALA A 75 -6.52 -1.85 -4.94
N LEU A 76 -7.76 -2.27 -4.66
CA LEU A 76 -8.88 -1.34 -4.50
C LEU A 76 -8.68 -0.41 -3.29
N GLU A 77 -8.22 -0.94 -2.16
CA GLU A 77 -7.94 -0.14 -0.96
C GLU A 77 -6.88 0.94 -1.25
N LEU A 78 -5.80 0.58 -1.94
CA LEU A 78 -4.78 1.53 -2.41
C LEU A 78 -5.41 2.66 -3.23
N THR A 79 -6.27 2.33 -4.21
CA THR A 79 -6.98 3.34 -5.00
C THR A 79 -7.93 4.20 -4.16
N SER A 80 -8.64 3.62 -3.18
CA SER A 80 -9.55 4.35 -2.30
C SER A 80 -8.80 5.40 -1.49
N TYR A 81 -7.66 5.04 -0.89
CA TYR A 81 -6.84 5.99 -0.14
C TYR A 81 -6.28 7.10 -1.03
N ALA A 82 -5.78 6.76 -2.22
CA ALA A 82 -5.36 7.74 -3.21
C ALA A 82 -6.48 8.75 -3.52
N LEU A 83 -7.70 8.28 -3.77
CA LEU A 83 -8.87 9.12 -4.05
C LEU A 83 -9.27 10.02 -2.87
N THR A 84 -9.05 9.60 -1.62
CA THR A 84 -9.34 10.45 -0.45
C THR A 84 -8.43 11.67 -0.32
N LYS A 85 -7.22 11.61 -0.91
CA LYS A 85 -6.20 12.66 -0.77
C LYS A 85 -5.99 13.48 -2.04
N ILE A 86 -6.17 12.87 -3.21
CA ILE A 86 -5.70 13.42 -4.49
C ILE A 86 -6.20 14.84 -4.82
N ASP A 87 -7.34 15.30 -4.34
CA ASP A 87 -7.81 16.67 -4.67
C ASP A 87 -7.01 17.77 -3.96
N GLY A 88 -6.41 17.47 -2.80
CA GLY A 88 -5.71 18.44 -1.96
C GLY A 88 -4.29 18.04 -1.61
N ASP A 89 -3.78 16.97 -2.20
CA ASP A 89 -2.45 16.46 -1.93
C ASP A 89 -1.38 17.34 -2.60
N THR A 90 -0.75 18.19 -1.81
CA THR A 90 0.38 19.05 -2.21
C THR A 90 1.74 18.50 -1.82
N ASP A 91 1.77 17.40 -1.08
CA ASP A 91 2.97 16.89 -0.44
C ASP A 91 3.45 15.61 -1.11
N ILE A 92 2.58 14.64 -1.33
CA ILE A 92 2.92 13.34 -1.92
C ILE A 92 2.74 13.37 -3.45
N PHE A 93 1.62 13.90 -3.94
CA PHE A 93 1.30 13.90 -5.38
C PHE A 93 2.40 14.50 -6.28
N PRO A 94 3.01 15.66 -5.95
CA PRO A 94 4.04 16.25 -6.80
C PRO A 94 5.30 15.40 -6.94
N HIS A 95 5.53 14.42 -6.06
CA HIS A 95 6.65 13.48 -6.21
C HIS A 95 6.48 12.49 -7.36
N TYR A 96 5.24 12.29 -7.83
CA TYR A 96 4.91 11.32 -8.87
C TYR A 96 4.35 11.98 -10.13
N PHE A 97 3.53 13.02 -10.02
CA PHE A 97 2.78 13.57 -11.16
C PHE A 97 2.83 15.09 -11.24
N ASP A 98 2.54 15.63 -12.43
CA ASP A 98 2.31 17.06 -12.61
C ASP A 98 0.89 17.44 -12.20
N ASP A 99 0.75 18.62 -11.58
CA ASP A 99 -0.55 19.14 -11.12
C ASP A 99 -1.57 19.26 -12.26
N GLY A 100 -1.12 19.54 -13.48
CA GLY A 100 -1.95 19.62 -14.68
C GLY A 100 -2.61 18.29 -15.06
N ASP A 101 -2.05 17.15 -14.65
CA ASP A 101 -2.58 15.82 -14.95
C ASP A 101 -3.54 15.31 -13.86
N ARG A 102 -3.63 15.99 -12.70
CA ARG A 102 -4.36 15.53 -11.49
C ARG A 102 -5.79 15.05 -11.75
N ALA A 103 -6.55 15.77 -12.58
CA ALA A 103 -7.92 15.38 -12.91
C ALA A 103 -7.99 14.03 -13.65
N GLU A 104 -7.04 13.78 -14.56
CA GLU A 104 -6.96 12.53 -15.31
C GLU A 104 -6.43 11.40 -14.42
N ILE A 105 -5.39 11.63 -13.62
CA ILE A 105 -4.87 10.65 -12.65
C ILE A 105 -5.98 10.23 -11.67
N LYS A 106 -6.77 11.19 -11.17
CA LYS A 106 -7.95 10.91 -10.34
C LYS A 106 -8.96 10.06 -11.09
N ARG A 107 -9.32 10.42 -12.33
CA ARG A 107 -10.25 9.63 -13.15
C ARG A 107 -9.77 8.19 -13.30
N ILE A 108 -8.47 7.97 -13.50
CA ILE A 108 -7.88 6.63 -13.62
C ILE A 108 -8.09 5.82 -12.33
N PHE A 109 -7.77 6.38 -11.16
CA PHE A 109 -8.07 5.71 -9.89
C PHE A 109 -9.57 5.45 -9.69
N GLU A 110 -10.43 6.40 -10.07
CA GLU A 110 -11.88 6.21 -10.02
C GLU A 110 -12.37 5.08 -10.94
N THR A 111 -11.78 4.95 -12.14
CA THR A 111 -12.11 3.88 -13.09
C THR A 111 -11.80 2.51 -12.51
N ILE A 112 -10.70 2.35 -11.77
CA ILE A 112 -10.35 1.09 -11.12
C ILE A 112 -11.27 0.84 -9.93
N ASN A 113 -11.58 1.88 -9.16
CA ASN A 113 -12.30 1.74 -7.88
C ASN A 113 -13.81 1.57 -8.03
N LYS A 114 -14.42 2.12 -9.08
CA LYS A 114 -15.88 2.14 -9.30
C LYS A 114 -16.33 1.09 -10.32
N ASN A 115 -17.49 0.48 -10.08
CA ASN A 115 -18.15 -0.37 -11.09
C ASN A 115 -18.87 0.46 -12.17
N ASP A 116 -19.46 -0.19 -13.18
CA ASP A 116 -20.15 0.50 -14.29
C ASP A 116 -21.39 1.29 -13.83
N ALA A 117 -21.95 0.95 -12.66
CA ALA A 117 -23.02 1.71 -12.01
C ALA A 117 -22.50 2.95 -11.25
N GLY A 118 -21.18 3.14 -11.17
CA GLY A 118 -20.53 4.25 -10.47
C GLY A 118 -20.44 4.07 -8.96
N GLU A 119 -20.71 2.87 -8.44
CA GLU A 119 -20.56 2.56 -7.02
C GLU A 119 -19.08 2.46 -6.67
N ALA A 120 -18.62 3.34 -5.77
CA ALA A 120 -17.25 3.32 -5.26
C ALA A 120 -16.96 2.03 -4.49
N ASP A 121 -15.66 1.71 -4.39
CA ASP A 121 -15.16 0.60 -3.61
C ASP A 121 -15.70 -0.77 -4.09
N LYS A 122 -16.11 -0.89 -5.35
CA LYS A 122 -16.60 -2.15 -5.93
C LYS A 122 -15.65 -2.78 -6.92
N GLY A 123 -14.70 -2.00 -7.42
CA GLY A 123 -13.86 -2.38 -8.54
C GLY A 123 -14.57 -2.20 -9.87
N SER A 124 -13.80 -1.93 -10.93
CA SER A 124 -14.31 -1.93 -12.30
C SER A 124 -14.89 -3.29 -12.68
N ASP A 125 -16.01 -3.31 -13.39
CA ASP A 125 -16.56 -4.53 -13.99
C ASP A 125 -15.59 -5.12 -15.04
N TYR A 126 -14.63 -4.32 -15.53
CA TYR A 126 -13.56 -4.82 -16.40
C TYR A 126 -12.60 -5.77 -15.67
N LEU A 127 -12.41 -5.63 -14.36
CA LEU A 127 -11.49 -6.48 -13.60
C LEU A 127 -11.89 -7.96 -13.65
N SER A 128 -13.19 -8.26 -13.76
CA SER A 128 -13.68 -9.64 -13.88
C SER A 128 -13.40 -10.28 -15.25
N LYS A 129 -12.86 -9.53 -16.21
CA LYS A 129 -12.46 -10.02 -17.54
C LYS A 129 -10.98 -10.37 -17.60
N ILE A 130 -10.23 -10.01 -16.56
CA ILE A 130 -8.79 -10.25 -16.49
C ILE A 130 -8.58 -11.66 -15.94
N LEU A 131 -8.02 -12.54 -16.77
CA LEU A 131 -7.57 -13.85 -16.32
C LEU A 131 -6.28 -13.69 -15.50
N VAL A 132 -6.33 -13.98 -14.20
CA VAL A 132 -5.15 -14.07 -13.35
C VAL A 132 -4.72 -15.52 -13.24
N GLN A 133 -3.47 -15.79 -13.58
CA GLN A 133 -2.94 -17.15 -13.62
C GLN A 133 -1.50 -17.19 -13.09
N THR A 134 -0.96 -18.39 -12.86
CA THR A 134 0.44 -18.57 -12.46
C THR A 134 1.27 -19.27 -13.54
N THR A 135 0.62 -19.82 -14.56
CA THR A 135 1.31 -20.48 -15.67
C THR A 135 1.97 -19.44 -16.59
N ASP A 136 3.30 -19.34 -16.47
CA ASP A 136 4.15 -18.55 -17.35
C ASP A 136 4.40 -19.26 -18.70
N ARG A 137 3.46 -19.09 -19.63
CA ARG A 137 3.59 -19.66 -20.99
C ARG A 137 4.61 -18.91 -21.85
N ASP A 138 4.89 -17.66 -21.52
CA ASP A 138 5.75 -16.79 -22.31
C ASP A 138 7.22 -16.79 -21.83
N GLY A 139 7.50 -17.42 -20.69
CA GLY A 139 8.83 -17.50 -20.09
C GLY A 139 9.34 -16.14 -19.60
N LYS A 140 8.44 -15.25 -19.14
CA LYS A 140 8.76 -13.90 -18.70
C LYS A 140 9.02 -13.78 -17.19
N CYS A 141 8.67 -14.80 -16.41
CA CYS A 141 9.00 -14.82 -15.00
C CYS A 141 10.50 -15.09 -14.79
N ASP A 142 11.20 -14.09 -14.27
CA ASP A 142 12.59 -14.20 -13.83
C ASP A 142 12.72 -14.03 -12.31
N SER A 143 13.96 -13.96 -11.80
CA SER A 143 14.23 -13.82 -10.37
C SER A 143 13.85 -12.46 -9.78
N SER A 144 13.43 -11.50 -10.60
CA SER A 144 13.06 -10.13 -10.24
C SER A 144 11.62 -9.75 -10.62
N THR A 145 10.97 -10.54 -11.48
CA THR A 145 9.58 -10.34 -11.92
C THR A 145 8.59 -10.77 -10.83
N LEU A 146 7.58 -9.93 -10.55
CA LEU A 146 6.44 -10.27 -9.69
C LEU A 146 5.25 -10.66 -10.55
N ALA A 147 4.96 -9.94 -11.61
CA ALA A 147 3.94 -10.32 -12.57
C ALA A 147 4.30 -9.80 -13.97
N TYR A 148 3.43 -10.12 -14.92
CA TYR A 148 3.38 -9.43 -16.19
C TYR A 148 1.97 -9.57 -16.77
N SER A 149 1.56 -8.60 -17.58
CA SER A 149 0.29 -8.65 -18.30
C SER A 149 0.48 -8.82 -19.81
N GLY A 150 -0.60 -9.28 -20.44
CA GLY A 150 -0.68 -9.46 -21.88
C GLY A 150 -2.11 -9.24 -22.38
N ASP A 151 -2.23 -9.07 -23.70
CA ASP A 151 -3.51 -8.86 -24.38
C ASP A 151 -4.35 -7.71 -23.80
N TYR A 152 -3.68 -6.71 -23.21
CA TYR A 152 -4.27 -5.57 -22.49
C TYR A 152 -5.13 -4.63 -23.35
N ASN A 153 -5.06 -4.78 -24.68
CA ASN A 153 -5.87 -4.08 -25.66
C ASN A 153 -7.01 -4.95 -26.22
N THR A 154 -7.27 -6.12 -25.64
CA THR A 154 -8.31 -7.06 -26.08
C THR A 154 -9.45 -7.20 -25.05
N ASP A 155 -10.45 -8.00 -25.38
CA ASP A 155 -11.57 -8.33 -24.48
C ASP A 155 -11.21 -9.43 -23.44
N LYS A 156 -10.02 -10.03 -23.55
CA LYS A 156 -9.55 -11.13 -22.67
C LYS A 156 -8.10 -10.90 -22.22
N PRO A 157 -7.82 -9.78 -21.52
CA PRO A 157 -6.50 -9.56 -20.97
C PRO A 157 -6.16 -10.62 -19.92
N PHE A 158 -4.88 -10.80 -19.66
CA PHE A 158 -4.42 -11.67 -18.60
C PHE A 158 -3.28 -11.06 -17.80
N ILE A 159 -3.13 -11.53 -16.56
CA ILE A 159 -2.00 -11.26 -15.67
C ILE A 159 -1.41 -12.61 -15.27
N VAL A 160 -0.10 -12.76 -15.38
CA VAL A 160 0.63 -13.91 -14.86
C VAL A 160 1.38 -13.48 -13.61
N LEU A 161 1.05 -14.08 -12.47
CA LEU A 161 1.76 -13.88 -11.21
C LEU A 161 2.95 -14.84 -11.13
N CYS A 162 4.16 -14.27 -11.05
CA CYS A 162 5.39 -15.00 -10.91
C CYS A 162 5.60 -15.49 -9.46
N PRO A 163 6.46 -16.50 -9.22
CA PRO A 163 6.67 -17.05 -7.87
C PRO A 163 7.05 -16.03 -6.80
N ASN A 164 7.77 -14.97 -7.16
CA ASN A 164 8.17 -13.91 -6.23
C ASN A 164 7.00 -13.05 -5.74
N ALA A 165 5.90 -12.93 -6.51
CA ALA A 165 4.71 -12.18 -6.11
C ALA A 165 4.15 -12.70 -4.78
N PHE A 166 4.16 -14.03 -4.59
CA PHE A 166 3.61 -14.67 -3.41
C PHE A 166 4.46 -14.52 -2.14
N LYS A 167 5.67 -13.97 -2.25
CA LYS A 167 6.50 -13.56 -1.10
C LYS A 167 6.05 -12.20 -0.55
N LYS A 168 5.34 -11.40 -1.37
CA LYS A 168 4.81 -10.11 -0.94
C LYS A 168 3.69 -10.30 0.07
N LYS A 169 3.64 -9.34 0.99
CA LYS A 169 2.68 -9.31 2.09
C LYS A 169 1.39 -8.65 1.65
N ALA A 170 0.31 -8.95 2.38
CA ALA A 170 -0.98 -8.30 2.20
C ALA A 170 -1.01 -6.95 2.93
N VAL A 171 -1.81 -6.04 2.40
CA VAL A 171 -2.17 -4.78 3.05
C VAL A 171 -3.32 -5.02 4.03
N THR A 172 -4.33 -5.78 3.62
CA THR A 172 -5.53 -6.06 4.40
C THR A 172 -5.55 -7.49 4.93
N ALA A 173 -6.63 -7.85 5.64
CA ALA A 173 -6.76 -9.13 6.32
C ALA A 173 -6.85 -10.30 5.33
N LEU A 174 -5.97 -11.27 5.53
CA LEU A 174 -5.84 -12.49 4.76
C LEU A 174 -6.58 -13.63 5.46
N LYS A 175 -7.39 -14.40 4.72
CA LYS A 175 -8.17 -15.52 5.28
C LYS A 175 -7.27 -16.54 5.99
N GLY A 176 -7.74 -17.04 7.13
CA GLY A 176 -7.00 -18.02 7.94
C GLY A 176 -5.84 -17.42 8.72
N LYS A 177 -5.75 -16.09 8.77
CA LYS A 177 -4.72 -15.38 9.48
C LYS A 177 -5.32 -14.23 10.27
N GLU A 178 -4.98 -14.14 11.54
CA GLU A 178 -5.46 -13.08 12.44
C GLU A 178 -4.29 -12.15 12.82
N SER A 179 -4.62 -10.90 13.15
CA SER A 179 -3.62 -9.89 13.49
C SER A 179 -2.86 -10.21 14.79
N GLU A 180 -3.45 -11.03 15.64
CA GLU A 180 -2.95 -11.45 16.94
C GLU A 180 -2.04 -12.68 16.86
N ASP A 181 -2.00 -13.36 15.72
CA ASP A 181 -1.15 -14.54 15.52
C ASP A 181 0.33 -14.16 15.70
N SER A 182 1.12 -15.05 16.31
CA SER A 182 2.54 -14.77 16.61
C SER A 182 3.39 -14.51 15.37
N ASP A 183 2.94 -15.01 14.23
CA ASP A 183 3.54 -14.92 12.91
C ASP A 183 2.69 -14.07 11.95
N ALA A 184 1.81 -13.18 12.46
CA ALA A 184 1.00 -12.26 11.65
C ALA A 184 1.85 -11.37 10.73
N LEU A 185 2.99 -10.88 11.23
CA LEU A 185 3.91 -9.99 10.51
C LEU A 185 4.65 -10.68 9.34
N ASP A 186 4.55 -11.99 9.21
CA ASP A 186 5.05 -12.72 8.04
C ASP A 186 4.09 -12.59 6.84
N PHE A 187 2.82 -12.25 7.10
CA PHE A 187 1.76 -12.17 6.10
C PHE A 187 1.30 -10.74 5.85
N TYR A 188 1.36 -9.86 6.86
CA TYR A 188 0.88 -8.49 6.77
C TYR A 188 1.99 -7.46 6.77
N MET A 189 1.77 -6.43 5.98
CA MET A 189 2.55 -5.20 6.04
C MET A 189 2.14 -4.39 7.27
N ALA A 190 3.11 -3.81 7.95
CA ALA A 190 2.87 -2.97 9.11
C ALA A 190 3.95 -1.91 9.25
N CYS A 191 3.57 -0.79 9.87
CA CYS A 191 4.44 0.31 10.24
C CYS A 191 5.46 -0.15 11.28
N SER A 192 6.67 0.41 11.24
CA SER A 192 7.74 0.11 12.20
C SER A 192 7.35 0.38 13.67
N ILE A 193 6.50 1.39 13.91
CA ILE A 193 5.92 1.68 15.25
C ILE A 193 5.08 0.52 15.81
N ASP A 194 4.51 -0.31 14.93
CA ASP A 194 3.72 -1.48 15.26
C ASP A 194 4.54 -2.79 15.18
N GLY A 195 5.85 -2.67 14.99
CA GLY A 195 6.79 -3.80 14.88
C GLY A 195 6.94 -4.37 13.47
N GLY A 196 6.37 -3.71 12.46
CA GLY A 196 6.51 -4.09 11.06
C GLY A 196 7.79 -3.57 10.40
N GLN A 197 7.85 -3.69 9.06
CA GLN A 197 9.02 -3.37 8.25
C GLN A 197 8.94 -2.02 7.54
N ILE A 198 7.77 -1.37 7.52
CA ILE A 198 7.63 -0.06 6.88
C ILE A 198 8.32 1.00 7.75
N GLY A 199 9.48 1.45 7.28
CA GLY A 199 10.34 2.39 7.96
C GLY A 199 9.87 3.85 7.87
N ASP A 200 10.82 4.77 7.74
CA ASP A 200 10.60 6.21 7.60
C ASP A 200 10.84 6.73 6.17
N HIS A 201 11.19 5.85 5.24
CA HIS A 201 11.42 6.15 3.82
C HIS A 201 10.42 5.40 2.94
N VAL A 202 10.04 6.00 1.81
CA VAL A 202 9.38 5.25 0.73
C VAL A 202 10.35 4.17 0.26
N SER A 203 9.94 2.90 0.22
CA SER A 203 10.86 1.78 -0.03
C SER A 203 10.16 0.53 -0.53
N TRP A 204 10.94 -0.48 -0.95
CA TRP A 204 10.46 -1.80 -1.36
C TRP A 204 9.61 -2.50 -0.28
N THR A 205 9.75 -2.11 1.00
CA THR A 205 8.92 -2.64 2.09
C THR A 205 7.44 -2.26 1.95
N MET A 206 7.13 -1.31 1.05
CA MET A 206 5.78 -0.91 0.65
C MET A 206 5.22 -1.75 -0.51
N ASN A 207 6.00 -2.67 -1.09
CA ASN A 207 5.56 -3.55 -2.18
C ASN A 207 4.69 -4.68 -1.65
N SER A 208 3.40 -4.62 -1.96
CA SER A 208 2.41 -5.66 -1.66
C SER A 208 1.99 -6.40 -2.94
N LEU A 209 1.38 -7.57 -2.81
CA LEU A 209 0.79 -8.23 -3.97
C LEU A 209 -0.36 -7.40 -4.57
N GLY A 210 -1.11 -6.66 -3.74
CA GLY A 210 -2.13 -5.72 -4.22
C GLY A 210 -1.55 -4.53 -4.98
N MET A 211 -0.37 -4.06 -4.58
CA MET A 211 0.36 -3.02 -5.31
C MET A 211 0.86 -3.54 -6.66
N THR A 212 1.32 -4.79 -6.72
CA THR A 212 1.65 -5.47 -7.99
C THR A 212 0.43 -5.54 -8.90
N LEU A 213 -0.73 -5.98 -8.40
CA LEU A 213 -1.95 -6.00 -9.22
C LEU A 213 -2.38 -4.59 -9.66
N LEU A 214 -2.26 -3.59 -8.80
CA LEU A 214 -2.55 -2.20 -9.16
C LEU A 214 -1.64 -1.70 -10.29
N HIS A 215 -0.35 -2.07 -10.27
CA HIS A 215 0.57 -1.80 -11.38
C HIS A 215 0.06 -2.44 -12.67
N GLU A 216 -0.24 -3.74 -12.66
CA GLU A 216 -0.72 -4.45 -13.84
C GLU A 216 -2.04 -3.89 -14.41
N TYR A 217 -2.92 -3.39 -13.55
CA TYR A 217 -4.16 -2.74 -13.97
C TYR A 217 -3.89 -1.47 -14.80
N MET A 218 -2.78 -0.78 -14.57
CA MET A 218 -2.42 0.42 -15.35
C MET A 218 -2.16 0.10 -16.81
N HIS A 219 -1.65 -1.10 -17.12
CA HIS A 219 -1.42 -1.52 -18.51
C HIS A 219 -2.71 -1.83 -19.27
N MET A 220 -3.84 -2.00 -18.58
CA MET A 220 -5.13 -2.38 -19.18
C MET A 220 -5.76 -1.23 -19.95
N ASP A 221 -5.27 -0.94 -21.15
CA ASP A 221 -5.76 0.14 -22.03
C ASP A 221 -7.29 0.09 -22.23
N GLY A 222 -7.86 -1.12 -22.31
CA GLY A 222 -9.30 -1.34 -22.41
C GLY A 222 -10.10 -0.85 -21.20
N MET A 223 -9.50 -0.86 -20.01
CA MET A 223 -10.06 -0.35 -18.76
C MET A 223 -9.75 1.14 -18.59
N ILE A 224 -8.46 1.48 -18.58
CA ILE A 224 -7.95 2.77 -18.13
C ILE A 224 -8.29 3.89 -19.14
N LYS A 225 -8.15 3.61 -20.44
CA LYS A 225 -8.40 4.56 -21.54
C LYS A 225 -7.79 5.94 -21.28
N ALA A 226 -6.52 5.97 -20.86
CA ALA A 226 -5.86 7.22 -20.52
C ALA A 226 -5.75 8.17 -21.72
N SER A 227 -5.99 9.45 -21.48
CA SER A 227 -5.98 10.49 -22.53
C SER A 227 -4.60 10.73 -23.16
N PHE A 228 -3.52 10.30 -22.50
CA PHE A 228 -2.14 10.44 -22.95
C PHE A 228 -1.57 9.17 -23.60
N GLY A 229 -2.39 8.14 -23.84
CA GLY A 229 -1.97 6.87 -24.43
C GLY A 229 -1.69 5.79 -23.38
N SER A 230 -1.06 4.69 -23.81
CA SER A 230 -0.81 3.52 -22.95
C SER A 230 0.15 3.85 -21.80
N ILE A 231 -0.15 3.31 -20.62
CA ILE A 231 0.73 3.35 -19.46
C ILE A 231 1.67 2.14 -19.55
N VAL A 232 2.96 2.36 -19.39
CA VAL A 232 4.04 1.39 -19.64
C VAL A 232 4.98 1.29 -18.43
N ASP A 233 5.89 0.33 -18.46
CA ASP A 233 6.92 0.16 -17.43
C ASP A 233 7.99 1.23 -17.54
N ASP A 234 8.75 1.22 -18.64
CA ASP A 234 9.91 2.09 -18.85
C ASP A 234 9.60 3.15 -19.92
N PRO A 235 8.95 4.28 -19.55
CA PRO A 235 8.55 5.29 -20.52
C PRO A 235 9.78 5.89 -21.22
N ASN A 236 9.77 5.85 -22.56
CA ASN A 236 10.90 6.29 -23.40
C ASN A 236 12.26 5.64 -23.03
N GLY A 237 12.24 4.44 -22.45
CA GLY A 237 13.43 3.72 -22.01
C GLY A 237 14.06 4.25 -20.72
N ASN A 238 13.36 5.13 -19.98
CA ASN A 238 13.78 5.50 -18.63
C ASN A 238 13.39 4.40 -17.64
N PRO A 239 14.29 3.99 -16.73
CA PRO A 239 13.97 3.01 -15.71
C PRO A 239 12.74 3.45 -14.90
N GLY A 240 11.70 2.63 -14.93
CA GLY A 240 10.40 2.92 -14.34
C GLY A 240 10.07 2.12 -13.09
N TYR A 241 10.93 1.18 -12.70
CA TYR A 241 10.64 0.26 -11.60
C TYR A 241 11.21 0.72 -10.25
N GLY A 242 10.40 0.58 -9.20
CA GLY A 242 10.81 0.75 -7.82
C GLY A 242 10.80 2.21 -7.33
N PRO A 243 10.86 2.40 -6.01
CA PRO A 243 10.56 3.69 -5.38
C PRO A 243 11.60 4.74 -5.77
N VAL A 244 12.87 4.31 -5.83
CA VAL A 244 14.02 5.15 -6.18
C VAL A 244 13.91 5.74 -7.58
N ASN A 245 13.26 5.05 -8.53
CA ASN A 245 13.15 5.53 -9.91
C ASN A 245 11.88 6.37 -10.11
N VAL A 246 10.78 6.06 -9.44
CA VAL A 246 9.54 6.84 -9.63
C VAL A 246 9.45 8.10 -8.77
N TYR A 247 10.08 8.12 -7.60
CA TYR A 247 10.08 9.28 -6.71
C TYR A 247 11.02 10.37 -7.27
N ASP A 248 10.46 11.42 -7.83
CA ASP A 248 11.15 12.60 -8.37
C ASP A 248 12.20 12.40 -9.48
N LYS A 249 12.44 11.17 -9.97
CA LYS A 249 13.45 10.94 -11.02
C LYS A 249 12.89 10.84 -12.44
N ILE A 250 11.69 10.28 -12.63
CA ILE A 250 11.05 10.25 -13.94
C ILE A 250 10.48 11.66 -14.26
N PRO A 251 10.75 12.23 -15.44
CA PRO A 251 10.10 13.46 -15.88
C PRO A 251 8.57 13.34 -15.81
N LYS A 252 7.86 14.37 -15.32
CA LYS A 252 6.42 14.24 -15.00
C LYS A 252 5.54 13.91 -16.22
N ASP A 253 5.91 14.37 -17.40
CA ASP A 253 5.25 14.02 -18.67
C ASP A 253 5.38 12.53 -19.02
N GLN A 254 6.36 11.85 -18.44
CA GLN A 254 6.58 10.41 -18.53
C GLN A 254 6.07 9.64 -17.31
N ALA A 255 6.10 10.24 -16.12
CA ALA A 255 5.60 9.60 -14.91
C ALA A 255 4.10 9.30 -15.02
N ARG A 256 3.33 10.18 -15.68
CA ARG A 256 1.90 9.93 -15.99
C ARG A 256 1.67 8.72 -16.89
N ILE A 257 2.67 8.26 -17.65
CA ILE A 257 2.62 7.03 -18.47
C ILE A 257 3.47 5.90 -17.88
N ASN A 258 3.87 5.97 -16.60
CA ASN A 258 4.60 4.90 -15.92
C ASN A 258 3.69 4.22 -14.89
N ALA A 259 3.51 2.90 -14.99
CA ALA A 259 2.60 2.14 -14.10
C ALA A 259 3.01 2.22 -12.63
N ASP A 260 4.32 2.13 -12.36
CA ASP A 260 4.85 2.15 -10.99
C ASP A 260 4.67 3.50 -10.28
N SER A 261 4.57 4.61 -11.02
CA SER A 261 4.26 5.93 -10.46
C SER A 261 2.88 5.95 -9.81
N TYR A 262 1.90 5.25 -10.39
CA TYR A 262 0.56 5.11 -9.80
C TYR A 262 0.58 4.20 -8.58
N ALA A 263 1.25 3.06 -8.69
CA ALA A 263 1.33 2.07 -7.62
C ALA A 263 2.03 2.66 -6.38
N TYR A 264 3.16 3.35 -6.56
CA TYR A 264 3.87 3.99 -5.45
C TYR A 264 3.16 5.22 -4.91
N TYR A 265 2.51 6.05 -5.74
CA TYR A 265 1.70 7.15 -5.23
C TYR A 265 0.59 6.63 -4.30
N ALA A 266 -0.17 5.61 -4.74
CA ALA A 266 -1.24 5.03 -3.94
C ALA A 266 -0.72 4.38 -2.65
N SER A 267 0.40 3.66 -2.72
CA SER A 267 1.03 3.01 -1.56
C SER A 267 1.59 4.05 -0.57
N HIS A 268 2.26 5.09 -1.05
CA HIS A 268 2.77 6.18 -0.21
C HIS A 268 1.64 6.92 0.49
N VAL A 269 0.54 7.24 -0.21
CA VAL A 269 -0.65 7.85 0.40
C VAL A 269 -1.24 6.95 1.49
N LEU A 270 -1.49 5.68 1.19
CA LEU A 270 -2.03 4.70 2.14
C LEU A 270 -1.19 4.66 3.42
N TRP A 271 0.11 4.41 3.28
CA TRP A 271 0.98 4.22 4.44
C TRP A 271 1.21 5.51 5.22
N SER A 272 1.19 6.68 4.57
CA SER A 272 1.25 7.96 5.28
C SER A 272 0.04 8.14 6.21
N VAL A 273 -1.14 7.72 5.76
CA VAL A 273 -2.35 7.77 6.58
C VAL A 273 -2.31 6.71 7.69
N LEU A 274 -1.98 5.46 7.36
CA LEU A 274 -2.01 4.35 8.33
C LEU A 274 -0.91 4.48 9.40
N CYS A 275 0.30 4.85 9.01
CA CYS A 275 1.42 5.05 9.92
C CYS A 275 1.39 6.44 10.60
N GLN A 276 0.51 7.34 10.17
CA GLN A 276 0.39 8.71 10.67
C GLN A 276 1.72 9.48 10.63
N GLN A 277 2.46 9.33 9.53
CA GLN A 277 3.76 9.94 9.34
C GLN A 277 3.96 10.35 7.90
N ASP A 278 4.85 11.33 7.70
CA ASP A 278 5.39 11.65 6.39
C ASP A 278 6.62 10.77 6.13
N PHE A 279 6.74 10.23 4.92
CA PHE A 279 7.90 9.42 4.54
C PHE A 279 8.94 10.27 3.81
N GLN A 280 10.20 9.97 4.09
CA GLN A 280 11.34 10.56 3.40
C GLN A 280 11.51 9.95 2.00
N ALA A 281 12.19 10.70 1.14
CA ALA A 281 12.55 10.26 -0.21
C ALA A 281 13.40 8.97 -0.17
N PRO A 282 13.20 8.03 -1.10
CA PRO A 282 13.93 6.77 -1.13
C PRO A 282 15.44 6.96 -1.39
N ARG A 283 16.26 6.13 -0.75
CA ARG A 283 17.72 6.09 -0.89
C ARG A 283 18.13 5.02 -1.88
N ALA A 284 18.89 5.41 -2.90
CA ALA A 284 19.40 4.50 -3.92
C ALA A 284 20.34 3.44 -3.34
N GLY A 285 20.12 2.18 -3.69
CA GLY A 285 20.88 1.02 -3.20
C GLY A 285 20.41 0.46 -1.85
N GLU A 286 19.43 1.11 -1.22
CA GLU A 286 18.84 0.67 0.05
C GLU A 286 17.33 0.44 -0.11
N ASP A 287 16.61 1.48 -0.52
CA ASP A 287 15.15 1.47 -0.54
C ASP A 287 14.58 0.82 -1.83
N ASP A 288 15.44 0.51 -2.81
CA ASP A 288 15.17 -0.32 -3.99
C ASP A 288 15.79 -1.73 -3.90
N ASN A 289 16.47 -2.07 -2.81
CA ASN A 289 17.18 -3.33 -2.64
C ASN A 289 16.24 -4.42 -2.11
N ASP A 290 15.28 -4.86 -2.93
CA ASP A 290 14.27 -5.82 -2.53
C ASP A 290 14.85 -7.25 -2.47
N PRO A 291 14.88 -7.90 -1.29
CA PRO A 291 15.49 -9.22 -1.12
C PRO A 291 14.72 -10.32 -1.87
N ASP A 292 13.42 -10.14 -2.14
CA ASP A 292 12.63 -11.11 -2.91
C ASP A 292 12.99 -11.11 -4.39
N CYS A 293 13.63 -10.03 -4.87
CA CYS A 293 13.97 -9.78 -6.27
C CYS A 293 15.49 -9.74 -6.49
N GLY A 294 16.24 -10.44 -5.65
CA GLY A 294 17.70 -10.57 -5.78
C GLY A 294 18.48 -9.30 -5.44
N GLY A 295 17.89 -8.42 -4.63
CA GLY A 295 18.50 -7.18 -4.19
C GLY A 295 18.45 -6.05 -5.20
N ASN A 296 17.40 -6.04 -6.03
CA ASN A 296 17.10 -4.97 -6.99
C ASN A 296 15.62 -4.61 -6.87
N ALA A 297 15.23 -3.51 -7.52
CA ALA A 297 13.81 -3.19 -7.67
C ALA A 297 13.11 -4.36 -8.37
N CYS A 298 12.02 -4.82 -7.77
CA CYS A 298 11.16 -5.79 -8.43
C CYS A 298 10.54 -5.18 -9.69
N LYS A 299 10.30 -6.01 -10.70
CA LYS A 299 9.51 -5.66 -11.89
C LYS A 299 8.11 -6.20 -11.63
N PRO A 300 7.12 -5.35 -11.30
CA PRO A 300 5.76 -5.80 -11.12
C PRO A 300 5.23 -6.47 -12.37
#